data_AF-A0A4Q3U086-F1
#
_entry.id   AF-A0A4Q3U086-F1
#
_cell.length_a   1.000
_cell.length_b   1.000
_cell.length_c   1.000
_cell.angle_alpha   90.00
_cell.angle_beta   90.00
_cell.angle_gamma   90.00
#
_symmetry.space_group_name_H-M   'P 1'
#
loop_
_entity.id
_entity.type
_entity.pdbx_description
1 polymer ?
#
loop_
_entity_poly.entity_id
_entity_poly.type
_entity_poly.pdbx_seq_one_letter_code
_entity_poly.pdbx_strand_id
1 'polypeptide(L)' 'MASANAGFQQPDGANLVITVAMMTDRKGRTYPRGFAPDSPVVAGPGREQDPEDAVVEAAKAWLARQPACR' A
#
# COMPACT_ATOMS: atom_id res chain seq x y z
N MET A 1 -3.04 -3.53 5.52
CA MET A 1 -2.67 -4.47 6.60
C MET A 1 -1.68 -5.47 6.01
N ALA A 2 -0.58 -5.74 6.69
CA ALA A 2 0.40 -6.73 6.24
C ALA A 2 0.40 -7.90 7.24
N SER A 3 0.02 -9.08 6.77
CA SER A 3 -0.12 -10.29 7.57
C SER A 3 0.45 -11.49 6.82
N ALA A 4 0.80 -12.54 7.55
CA ALA A 4 1.10 -13.84 6.97
C ALA A 4 -0.16 -14.69 6.97
N ASN A 5 -0.50 -15.24 5.81
CA ASN A 5 -1.68 -16.07 5.63
C ASN A 5 -1.23 -17.50 5.30
N ALA A 6 -1.87 -18.49 5.92
CA ALA A 6 -1.65 -19.91 5.64
C ALA A 6 -2.92 -20.55 5.09
N GLY A 7 -2.76 -21.43 4.09
CA GLY A 7 -3.84 -22.21 3.51
C GLY A 7 -3.97 -23.57 4.17
N PHE A 8 -5.20 -23.97 4.46
CA PHE A 8 -5.56 -25.27 5.05
C PHE A 8 -6.58 -25.96 4.13
N GLN A 9 -6.11 -26.97 3.40
CA GLN A 9 -6.96 -27.74 2.50
C GLN A 9 -7.99 -28.58 3.27
N GLN A 10 -9.23 -28.55 2.80
CA GLN A 10 -10.36 -29.32 3.32
C GLN A 10 -10.60 -30.57 2.46
N PRO A 11 -11.24 -31.62 3.01
CA PRO A 11 -11.50 -32.85 2.27
C PRO A 11 -12.39 -32.70 1.02
N ASP A 12 -13.21 -31.66 0.98
CA ASP A 12 -14.06 -31.31 -0.17
C ASP A 12 -13.32 -30.50 -1.25
N GLY A 13 -12.02 -30.24 -1.06
CA GLY A 13 -11.18 -29.46 -1.97
C GLY A 13 -11.23 -27.95 -1.74
N ALA A 14 -11.97 -27.46 -0.73
CA ALA A 14 -11.92 -26.06 -0.35
C ALA A 14 -10.59 -25.71 0.35
N ASN A 15 -10.11 -24.47 0.17
CA ASN A 15 -8.92 -23.98 0.88
C ASN A 15 -9.30 -22.88 1.88
N LEU A 16 -9.10 -23.15 3.17
CA LEU A 16 -9.30 -22.16 4.22
C LEU A 16 -8.04 -21.32 4.40
N VAL A 17 -8.11 -20.02 4.09
CA VAL A 17 -6.98 -19.10 4.23
C VAL A 17 -7.09 -18.33 5.53
N ILE A 18 -6.19 -18.62 6.49
CA ILE A 18 -6.20 -18.03 7.84
C ILE A 18 -5.02 -17.07 7.99
N THR A 19 -5.28 -15.90 8.58
CA THR A 19 -4.20 -15.03 9.07
C THR A 19 -3.55 -15.66 10.29
N VAL A 20 -2.28 -16.05 10.19
CA VAL A 20 -1.54 -16.75 11.27
C VAL A 20 -0.52 -15.86 11.97
N ALA A 21 -0.14 -14.73 11.37
CA ALA A 21 0.76 -13.76 12.00
C ALA A 21 0.56 -12.34 11.45
N MET A 22 1.00 -11.35 12.22
CA MET A 22 1.04 -9.94 11.81
C MET A 22 2.48 -9.54 11.48
N MET A 23 2.69 -8.85 10.36
CA MET A 23 4.00 -8.30 10.05
C MET A 23 4.28 -7.06 10.90
N THR A 24 5.55 -6.88 11.28
CA THR A 24 6.03 -5.71 12.02
C THR A 24 7.08 -4.95 11.22
N ASP A 25 7.15 -3.63 11.42
CA ASP A 25 8.24 -2.82 10.87
C ASP A 25 9.54 -2.97 11.68
N ARG A 26 10.59 -2.25 11.24
CA ARG A 26 11.90 -2.21 11.93
C ARG A 26 11.86 -1.73 13.40
N LYS A 27 10.73 -1.19 13.86
CA LYS A 27 10.51 -0.71 15.23
C LYS A 27 9.57 -1.65 16.01
N GLY A 28 9.20 -2.79 15.44
CA GLY A 28 8.30 -3.77 16.06
C GLY A 28 6.82 -3.38 16.01
N ARG A 29 6.42 -2.39 15.20
CA ARG A 29 5.03 -1.92 15.13
C ARG A 29 4.22 -2.71 14.10
N THR A 30 3.01 -3.12 14.45
CA THR A 30 2.02 -3.70 13.51
C THR A 30 1.04 -2.63 13.03
N TYR A 31 0.45 -2.85 11.85
CA TYR A 31 -0.48 -1.91 11.21
C TYR A 31 -1.80 -2.59 10.79
N PRO A 32 -2.61 -3.06 11.75
CA PRO A 32 -3.88 -3.77 11.45
C PRO A 32 -4.90 -2.88 10.74
N ARG A 33 -4.86 -1.56 10.99
CA ARG A 33 -5.72 -0.56 10.34
C ARG A 33 -5.06 0.14 9.14
N GLY A 34 -3.92 -0.36 8.67
CA GLY A 34 -3.13 0.30 7.64
C GLY A 34 -2.21 1.39 8.18
N PHE A 35 -1.52 2.04 7.25
CA PHE A 35 -0.60 3.15 7.49
C PHE A 35 -1.19 4.43 6.88
N ALA A 36 -1.13 5.54 7.62
CA ALA A 36 -1.58 6.82 7.09
C ALA A 36 -0.52 7.36 6.11
N PRO A 37 -0.91 7.81 4.91
CA PRO A 37 0.04 8.39 3.97
C PRO A 37 0.63 9.68 4.55
N ASP A 38 1.92 9.92 4.34
CA ASP A 38 2.58 11.16 4.75
C ASP A 38 2.03 12.38 3.98
N SER A 39 1.60 12.16 2.74
CA SER A 39 0.90 13.13 1.90
C SER A 39 -0.39 12.50 1.37
N PRO A 40 -1.54 12.73 2.00
CA PRO A 40 -2.81 12.21 1.50
C PRO A 40 -3.15 12.85 0.15
N VAL A 41 -3.52 12.03 -0.82
CA VAL A 41 -4.01 12.45 -2.14
C VAL A 41 -5.28 11.68 -2.42
N VAL A 42 -6.35 12.39 -2.81
CA VAL A 42 -7.60 11.75 -3.22
C VAL A 42 -7.38 11.18 -4.63
N ALA A 43 -7.65 9.89 -4.80
CA ALA A 43 -7.56 9.24 -6.10
C ALA A 43 -8.56 9.85 -7.08
N GLY A 44 -8.18 9.93 -8.36
CA GLY A 44 -8.97 10.61 -9.37
C GLY A 44 -8.15 10.92 -10.62
N PRO A 45 -8.77 11.52 -11.65
CA PRO A 45 -8.04 11.96 -12.82
C PRO A 45 -6.99 13.00 -12.44
N GLY A 46 -5.88 13.02 -13.18
CA GLY A 46 -4.82 13.99 -12.98
C GLY A 46 -5.17 15.38 -13.43
N ARG A 47 -4.12 16.18 -13.57
CA ARG A 47 -4.28 17.55 -14.05
C ARG A 47 -4.50 17.53 -15.56
N GLU A 48 -5.17 18.55 -16.06
CA GLU A 48 -5.43 18.66 -17.50
C GLU A 48 -4.14 18.63 -18.35
N GLN A 49 -3.03 19.13 -17.81
CA GLN A 49 -1.73 19.17 -18.48
C GLN A 49 -0.96 17.83 -18.41
N ASP A 50 -1.28 16.97 -17.45
CA ASP A 50 -0.73 15.62 -17.30
C ASP A 50 -1.83 14.72 -16.71
N PRO A 51 -2.65 14.09 -17.57
CA PRO A 51 -3.92 13.48 -17.20
C PRO A 51 -3.80 12.11 -16.55
N GLU A 52 -2.58 11.67 -16.19
CA GLU A 52 -2.36 10.47 -15.39
C GLU A 52 -3.07 10.54 -14.03
N ASP A 53 -3.15 9.47 -13.25
CA ASP A 53 -3.86 9.52 -11.97
C ASP A 53 -3.30 10.61 -11.01
N ALA A 54 -4.18 11.29 -10.27
CA ALA A 54 -3.82 12.37 -9.35
C ALA A 54 -2.75 11.97 -8.32
N VAL A 55 -2.72 10.70 -7.91
CA VAL A 55 -1.69 10.14 -7.02
C VAL A 55 -0.35 10.06 -7.74
N VAL A 56 -0.33 9.69 -9.02
CA VAL A 56 0.90 9.63 -9.84
C VAL A 56 1.45 11.03 -10.06
N GLU A 57 0.59 12.00 -10.40
CA GLU A 57 1.00 13.39 -10.56
C GLU A 57 1.58 14.00 -9.28
N ALA A 58 0.93 13.73 -8.15
CA ALA A 58 1.45 14.15 -6.85
C ALA A 58 2.80 13.50 -6.54
N ALA A 59 2.99 12.22 -6.90
CA ALA A 59 4.25 11.51 -6.73
C ALA A 59 5.37 12.09 -7.61
N LYS A 60 5.11 12.35 -8.89
CA LYS A 60 6.07 13.01 -9.81
C LYS A 60 6.49 14.37 -9.26
N ALA A 61 5.53 15.19 -8.85
CA ALA A 61 5.80 16.51 -8.28
C ALA A 61 6.61 16.44 -6.97
N TRP A 62 6.36 15.43 -6.13
CA TRP A 62 7.14 15.18 -4.93
C TRP A 62 8.57 14.73 -5.26
N LEU A 63 8.74 13.84 -6.25
CA LEU A 63 10.05 13.36 -6.70
C LEU A 63 10.91 14.49 -7.27
N ALA A 64 10.36 15.37 -8.11
CA ALA A 64 11.10 16.51 -8.69
C ALA A 64 11.66 17.51 -7.66
N ARG A 65 11.15 17.46 -6.41
CA ARG A 65 11.66 18.28 -5.29
C ARG A 65 12.80 17.61 -4.54
N GLN A 66 13.04 16.32 -4.75
CA GLN A 66 14.11 15.60 -4.08
C GLN A 66 15.47 15.98 -4.69
N PRO A 67 16.51 16.26 -3.87
CA PRO A 67 17.82 16.68 -4.38
C PRO A 67 18.46 15.70 -5.37
N ALA A 68 18.21 14.40 -5.22
CA ALA A 68 18.78 13.36 -6.08
C ALA A 68 18.00 13.10 -7.38
N CYS A 69 16.86 13.78 -7.58
CA CYS A 69 15.92 13.54 -8.68
C CYS A 69 15.70 14.79 -9.55
N ARG A 70 16.67 15.72 -9.53
CA ARG A 70 16.75 16.85 -10.46
C ARG A 70 17.67 16.52 -11.62
#